data_AF-A0AA41ZGY4-F1
#
_entry.id   AF-A0AA41ZGY4-F1
#
_cell.length_a   1.000
_cell.length_b   1.000
_cell.length_c   1.000
_cell.angle_alpha   90.00
_cell.angle_beta   90.00
_cell.angle_gamma   90.00
#
_symmetry.space_group_name_H-M   'P 1'
#
loop_
_entity.id
_entity.type
_entity.pdbx_description
1 polymer ?
#
loop_
_entity_poly.entity_id
_entity_poly.type
_entity_poly.pdbx_seq_one_letter_code
_entity_poly.pdbx_strand_id
1 'polypeptide(L)'
;MLQAASLVTRLEYRLAERLLYTCKSKNTLRWHRLSMRLFKRCADAGHVNAQSMYGLLLFRCGASSQEKARGARFVIMAAEAGDIEAQYHAARIFEFGCAQYAQRDSRAVTWFARAAEAGHEEAAVRLARAYTCGELGLQIDPARADYWESRVVTTSDVPAFSARNAPAMAVSIH
;
A
#
# COMPACT_ATOMS: atom_id res chain seq x y z
N MET A 1 -1.25 -29.64 -6.93
CA MET A 1 -1.80 -29.15 -5.64
C MET A 1 -1.47 -27.68 -5.32
N LEU A 2 -0.38 -27.09 -5.86
CA LEU A 2 0.00 -25.67 -5.62
C LEU A 2 -0.99 -24.61 -6.19
N GLN A 3 -1.62 -24.87 -7.33
CA GLN A 3 -2.56 -23.91 -7.94
C GLN A 3 -3.89 -23.76 -7.18
N ALA A 4 -4.41 -24.84 -6.61
CA ALA A 4 -5.66 -24.82 -5.85
C ALA A 4 -5.52 -24.03 -4.54
N ALA A 5 -4.36 -24.16 -3.87
CA ALA A 5 -4.01 -23.33 -2.71
C ALA A 5 -4.05 -21.84 -3.08
N SER A 6 -3.49 -21.45 -4.23
CA SER A 6 -3.47 -20.03 -4.67
C SER A 6 -4.86 -19.43 -4.95
N LEU A 7 -5.84 -20.24 -5.37
CA LEU A 7 -7.21 -19.76 -5.64
C LEU A 7 -8.01 -19.64 -4.35
N VAL A 8 -7.91 -20.64 -3.47
CA VAL A 8 -8.54 -20.59 -2.14
C VAL A 8 -7.99 -19.41 -1.35
N THR A 9 -6.68 -19.19 -1.32
CA THR A 9 -6.09 -18.04 -0.61
C THR A 9 -6.54 -16.70 -1.20
N ARG A 10 -6.70 -16.57 -2.52
CA ARG A 10 -7.24 -15.36 -3.15
C ARG A 10 -8.70 -15.10 -2.78
N LEU A 11 -9.52 -16.15 -2.71
CA LEU A 11 -10.92 -16.02 -2.28
C LEU A 11 -11.03 -15.70 -0.79
N GLU A 12 -10.22 -16.35 0.05
CA GLU A 12 -10.12 -16.05 1.48
C GLU A 12 -9.67 -14.61 1.73
N TYR A 13 -8.71 -14.10 0.95
CA TYR A 13 -8.27 -12.70 1.01
C TYR A 13 -9.40 -11.73 0.66
N ARG A 14 -10.08 -11.94 -0.49
CA ARG A 14 -11.22 -11.09 -0.90
C ARG A 14 -12.35 -11.08 0.13
N LEU A 15 -12.61 -12.23 0.76
CA LEU A 15 -13.59 -12.34 1.82
C LEU A 15 -13.14 -11.57 3.07
N ALA A 16 -11.87 -11.71 3.47
CA ALA A 16 -11.30 -10.99 4.61
C ALA A 16 -11.34 -9.47 4.42
N GLU A 17 -11.04 -9.01 3.21
CA GLU A 17 -11.11 -7.61 2.79
C GLU A 17 -12.54 -7.07 2.87
N ARG A 18 -13.50 -7.79 2.29
CA ARG A 18 -14.92 -7.38 2.33
C ARG A 18 -15.47 -7.36 3.76
N LEU A 19 -15.06 -8.30 4.60
CA LEU A 19 -15.38 -8.27 6.04
C LEU A 19 -14.79 -7.05 6.75
N LEU A 20 -13.56 -6.64 6.42
CA LEU A 20 -12.93 -5.46 7.00
C LEU A 20 -13.68 -4.17 6.61
N TYR A 21 -14.04 -4.02 5.34
CA TYR A 21 -14.74 -2.81 4.85
C TYR A 21 -16.19 -2.71 5.34
N THR A 22 -16.94 -3.82 5.37
CA THR A 22 -18.31 -3.84 5.93
C THR A 22 -18.33 -3.55 7.43
N CYS A 23 -17.27 -3.92 8.16
CA CYS A 23 -17.14 -3.70 9.60
C CYS A 23 -16.88 -2.23 9.99
N LYS A 24 -16.41 -1.37 9.07
CA LYS A 24 -16.18 0.06 9.32
C LYS A 24 -17.45 0.80 9.77
N SER A 25 -18.64 0.23 9.51
CA SER A 25 -19.96 0.78 9.86
C SER A 25 -20.62 0.16 11.10
N LYS A 26 -20.28 -1.08 11.51
CA LYS A 26 -20.92 -1.76 12.65
C LYS A 26 -19.91 -2.53 13.49
N ASN A 27 -19.76 -2.10 14.75
CA ASN A 27 -18.77 -2.54 15.72
C ASN A 27 -19.04 -3.97 16.25
N THR A 28 -18.80 -5.01 15.43
CA THR A 28 -18.87 -6.40 15.88
C THR A 28 -17.46 -6.97 16.00
N LEU A 29 -16.91 -6.95 17.23
CA LEU A 29 -15.61 -7.54 17.59
C LEU A 29 -15.36 -8.95 17.01
N ARG A 30 -16.43 -9.73 16.78
CA ARG A 30 -16.37 -11.07 16.19
C ARG A 30 -15.86 -11.06 14.74
N TRP A 31 -16.32 -10.12 13.91
CA TRP A 31 -15.93 -10.01 12.50
C TRP A 31 -14.51 -9.48 12.34
N HIS A 32 -14.11 -8.54 13.20
CA HIS A 32 -12.73 -8.07 13.26
C HIS A 32 -11.76 -9.22 13.59
N ARG A 33 -12.08 -10.04 14.61
CA ARG A 33 -11.29 -11.24 14.96
C ARG A 33 -11.28 -12.30 13.85
N LEU A 34 -12.35 -12.43 13.07
CA LEU A 34 -12.40 -13.36 11.95
C LEU A 34 -11.52 -12.85 10.79
N SER A 35 -11.66 -11.58 10.43
CA SER A 35 -10.87 -10.91 9.38
C SER A 35 -9.36 -11.01 9.69
N MET A 36 -8.95 -10.71 10.94
CA MET A 36 -7.56 -10.87 11.39
C MET A 36 -7.03 -12.30 11.22
N ARG A 37 -7.85 -13.32 11.54
CA ARG A 37 -7.45 -14.73 11.38
C ARG A 37 -7.29 -15.12 9.91
N LEU A 38 -8.18 -14.65 9.04
CA LEU A 38 -8.10 -14.92 7.60
C LEU A 38 -6.87 -14.23 6.99
N PHE A 39 -6.62 -12.97 7.34
CA PHE A 39 -5.43 -12.25 6.89
C PHE A 39 -4.14 -12.93 7.35
N LYS A 40 -4.07 -13.37 8.62
CA LYS A 40 -2.94 -14.16 9.12
C LYS A 40 -2.70 -15.40 8.27
N ARG A 41 -3.74 -16.20 8.03
CA ARG A 41 -3.63 -17.44 7.26
C ARG A 41 -3.21 -17.19 5.81
N CYS A 42 -3.72 -16.13 5.18
CA CYS A 42 -3.31 -15.73 3.84
C CYS A 42 -1.86 -15.22 3.79
N ALA A 43 -1.42 -14.50 4.84
CA ALA A 43 -0.06 -14.02 4.98
C ALA A 43 0.94 -15.18 5.17
N ASP A 44 0.58 -16.16 6.00
CA ASP A 44 1.34 -17.41 6.22
C ASP A 44 1.43 -18.25 4.94
N ALA A 45 0.40 -18.17 4.07
CA ALA A 45 0.40 -18.79 2.74
C ALA A 45 1.20 -18.01 1.67
N GLY A 46 1.84 -16.88 2.03
CA GLY A 46 2.69 -16.10 1.13
C GLY A 46 1.95 -15.09 0.24
N HIS A 47 0.67 -14.80 0.48
CA HIS A 47 -0.06 -13.81 -0.32
C HIS A 47 0.39 -12.39 0.03
N VAL A 48 1.08 -11.71 -0.89
CA VAL A 48 1.70 -10.39 -0.68
C VAL A 48 0.72 -9.34 -0.13
N ASN A 49 -0.43 -9.13 -0.78
CA ASN A 49 -1.41 -8.14 -0.30
C ASN A 49 -1.99 -8.48 1.08
N ALA A 50 -2.05 -9.77 1.44
CA ALA A 50 -2.49 -10.19 2.76
C ALA A 50 -1.40 -9.94 3.80
N GLN A 51 -0.12 -10.14 3.46
CA GLN A 51 1.00 -9.78 4.33
C GLN A 51 1.03 -8.28 4.61
N SER A 52 0.82 -7.46 3.58
CA SER A 52 0.69 -5.99 3.71
C SER A 52 -0.46 -5.62 4.64
N MET A 53 -1.67 -6.09 4.37
CA MET A 53 -2.86 -5.77 5.17
C MET A 53 -2.76 -6.29 6.60
N TYR A 54 -2.31 -7.53 6.78
CA TYR A 54 -2.09 -8.11 8.12
C TYR A 54 -1.00 -7.36 8.88
N GLY A 55 0.10 -7.03 8.22
CA GLY A 55 1.21 -6.27 8.78
C GLY A 55 0.75 -4.90 9.25
N LEU A 56 -0.05 -4.20 8.44
CA LEU A 56 -0.63 -2.91 8.78
C LEU A 56 -1.58 -3.01 9.99
N LEU A 57 -2.42 -4.03 10.02
CA LEU A 57 -3.35 -4.27 11.14
C LEU A 57 -2.58 -4.54 12.43
N LEU A 58 -1.53 -5.36 12.40
CA LEU A 58 -0.67 -5.58 13.56
C LEU A 58 0.10 -4.32 13.98
N PHE A 59 0.56 -3.53 13.01
CA PHE A 59 1.28 -2.29 13.29
C PHE A 59 0.40 -1.25 13.98
N ARG A 60 -0.86 -1.09 13.52
CA ARG A 60 -1.82 -0.12 14.09
C ARG A 60 -2.50 -0.64 15.37
N CYS A 61 -2.94 -1.90 15.37
CA CYS A 61 -3.80 -2.47 16.40
C CYS A 61 -3.08 -3.49 17.30
N GLY A 62 -1.78 -3.73 17.12
CA GLY A 62 -1.01 -4.64 17.96
C GLY A 62 -1.07 -4.21 19.42
N ALA A 63 -1.39 -5.16 20.30
CA ALA A 63 -1.54 -4.91 21.73
C ALA A 63 -0.18 -4.69 22.40
N SER A 64 0.87 -5.33 21.88
CA SER A 64 2.24 -5.24 22.37
C SER A 64 3.19 -4.59 21.37
N SER A 65 4.26 -3.97 21.86
CA SER A 65 5.34 -3.43 21.01
C SER A 65 5.98 -4.51 20.12
N GLN A 66 6.00 -5.75 20.57
CA GLN A 66 6.52 -6.89 19.80
C GLN A 66 5.60 -7.24 18.63
N GLU A 67 4.28 -7.19 18.80
CA GLU A 67 3.32 -7.41 17.70
C GLU A 67 3.40 -6.29 16.67
N LYS A 68 3.54 -5.03 17.11
CA LYS A 68 3.75 -3.90 16.20
C LYS A 68 5.04 -4.07 15.39
N ALA A 69 6.12 -4.53 16.02
CA ALA A 69 7.37 -4.84 15.35
C ALA A 69 7.23 -6.01 14.34
N ARG A 70 6.45 -7.05 14.67
CA ARG A 70 6.10 -8.12 13.70
C ARG A 70 5.29 -7.57 12.52
N GLY A 71 4.33 -6.67 12.79
CA GLY A 71 3.56 -5.98 11.76
C GLY A 71 4.45 -5.21 10.80
N ALA A 72 5.39 -4.43 11.34
CA ALA A 72 6.37 -3.69 10.55
C ALA A 72 7.23 -4.61 9.65
N ARG A 73 7.63 -5.79 10.13
CA ARG A 73 8.35 -6.79 9.31
C ARG A 73 7.53 -7.24 8.10
N PHE A 74 6.25 -7.59 8.32
CA PHE A 74 5.37 -8.01 7.22
C PHE A 74 5.14 -6.90 6.19
N VAL A 75 4.99 -5.65 6.64
CA VAL A 75 4.87 -4.50 5.73
C VAL A 75 6.13 -4.33 4.88
N ILE A 76 7.33 -4.41 5.48
CA ILE A 76 8.58 -4.28 4.74
C ILE A 76 8.75 -5.43 3.73
N MET A 77 8.43 -6.66 4.11
CA MET A 77 8.45 -7.80 3.19
C MET A 77 7.50 -7.59 2.00
N ALA A 78 6.28 -7.10 2.25
CA ALA A 78 5.33 -6.82 1.18
C ALA A 78 5.78 -5.65 0.28
N ALA A 79 6.45 -4.64 0.86
CA ALA A 79 7.04 -3.53 0.12
C ALA A 79 8.17 -4.00 -0.81
N GLU A 80 9.01 -4.90 -0.33
CA GLU A 80 10.08 -5.55 -1.12
C GLU A 80 9.51 -6.44 -2.24
N ALA A 81 8.34 -7.05 -2.02
CA ALA A 81 7.61 -7.82 -3.02
C ALA A 81 6.87 -6.94 -4.06
N GLY A 82 6.93 -5.61 -3.92
CA GLY A 82 6.38 -4.66 -4.89
C GLY A 82 4.97 -4.15 -4.59
N ASP A 83 4.40 -4.42 -3.40
CA ASP A 83 3.10 -3.86 -3.03
C ASP A 83 3.19 -2.35 -2.76
N ILE A 84 2.43 -1.57 -3.53
CA ILE A 84 2.50 -0.11 -3.58
C ILE A 84 2.09 0.51 -2.23
N GLU A 85 1.01 0.00 -1.64
CA GLU A 85 0.53 0.42 -0.31
C GLU A 85 1.53 0.07 0.79
N ALA A 86 2.12 -1.14 0.71
CA ALA A 86 3.16 -1.55 1.64
C ALA A 86 4.41 -0.67 1.56
N GLN A 87 4.80 -0.22 0.37
CA GLN A 87 5.95 0.68 0.18
C GLN A 87 5.72 2.03 0.89
N TYR A 88 4.53 2.61 0.74
CA TYR A 88 4.17 3.83 1.47
C TYR A 88 4.18 3.61 3.01
N HIS A 89 3.63 2.49 3.48
CA HIS A 89 3.65 2.18 4.90
C HIS A 89 5.04 1.85 5.44
N ALA A 90 5.91 1.21 4.66
CA ALA A 90 7.31 0.99 4.99
C ALA A 90 8.06 2.33 5.14
N ALA A 91 7.80 3.27 4.23
CA ALA A 91 8.35 4.62 4.32
C ALA A 91 7.96 5.30 5.64
N ARG A 92 6.68 5.23 6.03
CA ARG A 92 6.20 5.75 7.32
C ARG A 92 6.85 5.06 8.53
N ILE A 93 7.08 3.75 8.46
CA ILE A 93 7.78 3.03 9.53
C ILE A 93 9.20 3.56 9.70
N PHE A 94 9.91 3.87 8.62
CA PHE A 94 11.26 4.46 8.69
C PHE A 94 11.25 5.95 9.05
N GLU A 95 10.19 6.69 8.73
CA GLU A 95 10.02 8.10 9.09
C GLU A 95 9.79 8.29 10.59
N PHE A 96 8.86 7.53 11.19
CA PHE A 96 8.55 7.67 12.62
C PHE A 96 9.40 6.78 13.52
N GLY A 97 10.03 5.76 12.92
CA GLY A 97 10.62 4.66 13.67
C GLY A 97 9.56 3.76 14.34
N CYS A 98 9.99 2.57 14.74
CA CYS A 98 9.25 1.62 15.54
C CYS A 98 10.21 0.88 16.48
N ALA A 99 9.69 0.14 17.46
CA ALA A 99 10.48 -0.57 18.48
C ALA A 99 11.69 -1.35 17.92
N GLN A 100 11.60 -1.90 16.70
CA GLN A 100 12.70 -2.62 16.05
C GLN A 100 13.37 -1.87 14.88
N TYR A 101 12.75 -0.83 14.35
CA TYR A 101 13.24 -0.07 13.21
C TYR A 101 13.50 1.37 13.64
N ALA A 102 14.76 1.74 13.82
CA ALA A 102 15.09 3.12 14.12
C ALA A 102 14.63 4.06 13.00
N GLN A 103 14.31 5.30 13.37
CA GLN A 103 14.05 6.35 12.41
C GLN A 103 15.26 6.51 11.47
N ARG A 104 14.98 6.48 10.17
CA ARG A 104 15.96 6.59 9.08
C ARG A 104 15.33 7.32 7.91
N ASP A 105 15.43 8.63 7.96
CA ASP A 105 14.81 9.52 6.99
C ASP A 105 15.25 9.23 5.55
N SER A 106 16.53 8.91 5.32
CA SER A 106 17.05 8.53 4.00
C SER A 106 16.38 7.28 3.42
N ARG A 107 16.08 6.28 4.28
CA ARG A 107 15.32 5.09 3.86
C ARG A 107 13.86 5.44 3.63
N ALA A 108 13.26 6.29 4.47
CA ALA A 108 11.89 6.74 4.29
C ALA A 108 11.70 7.42 2.93
N VAL A 109 12.58 8.36 2.56
CA VAL A 109 12.56 9.03 1.24
C VAL A 109 12.67 8.01 0.10
N THR A 110 13.57 7.03 0.22
CA THR A 110 13.73 5.99 -0.81
C THR A 110 12.45 5.18 -1.02
N TRP A 111 11.78 4.79 0.07
CA TRP A 111 10.53 4.03 -0.01
C TRP A 111 9.35 4.88 -0.48
N PHE A 112 9.26 6.15 -0.05
CA PHE A 112 8.26 7.08 -0.59
C PHE A 112 8.45 7.30 -2.08
N ALA A 113 9.70 7.42 -2.56
CA ALA A 113 10.00 7.61 -3.98
C ALA A 113 9.54 6.41 -4.80
N ARG A 114 9.82 5.19 -4.32
CA ARG A 114 9.34 3.95 -4.96
C ARG A 114 7.81 3.89 -5.03
N ALA A 115 7.12 4.19 -3.93
CA ALA A 115 5.66 4.19 -3.90
C ALA A 115 5.08 5.25 -4.85
N ALA A 116 5.64 6.46 -4.86
CA ALA A 116 5.25 7.54 -5.75
C ALA A 116 5.52 7.20 -7.23
N GLU A 117 6.66 6.56 -7.52
CA GLU A 117 7.00 6.05 -8.85
C GLU A 117 6.02 4.99 -9.35
N ALA A 118 5.53 4.15 -8.43
CA ALA A 118 4.49 3.17 -8.70
C ALA A 118 3.07 3.77 -8.78
N GLY A 119 2.90 5.08 -8.57
CA GLY A 119 1.62 5.79 -8.70
C GLY A 119 0.88 6.01 -7.39
N HIS A 120 1.51 5.85 -6.23
CA HIS A 120 0.88 6.15 -4.94
C HIS A 120 0.82 7.67 -4.69
N GLU A 121 -0.39 8.22 -4.75
CA GLU A 121 -0.64 9.67 -4.63
C GLU A 121 -0.16 10.22 -3.28
N GLU A 122 -0.55 9.61 -2.15
CA GLU A 122 -0.15 10.11 -0.82
C GLU A 122 1.37 10.09 -0.61
N ALA A 123 2.09 9.16 -1.25
CA ALA A 123 3.55 9.10 -1.18
C ALA A 123 4.18 10.27 -1.94
N ALA A 124 3.67 10.59 -3.13
CA ALA A 124 4.12 11.72 -3.93
C ALA A 124 3.84 13.06 -3.22
N VAL A 125 2.64 13.24 -2.65
CA VAL A 125 2.31 14.43 -1.82
C VAL A 125 3.23 14.54 -0.61
N ARG A 126 3.52 13.43 0.07
CA ARG A 126 4.43 13.41 1.22
C ARG A 126 5.86 13.83 0.83
N LEU A 127 6.34 13.41 -0.34
CA LEU A 127 7.65 13.82 -0.87
C LEU A 127 7.68 15.28 -1.28
N ALA A 128 6.66 15.76 -1.99
CA ALA A 128 6.55 17.17 -2.35
C ALA A 128 6.66 18.04 -1.10
N ARG A 129 5.89 17.71 -0.05
CA ARG A 129 5.97 18.41 1.23
C ARG A 129 7.34 18.31 1.89
N ALA A 130 8.00 17.16 1.79
CA ALA A 130 9.35 17.00 2.35
C ALA A 130 10.36 17.92 1.63
N TYR A 131 10.25 18.08 0.32
CA TYR A 131 11.08 18.99 -0.48
C TYR A 131 10.73 20.48 -0.31
N THR A 132 9.47 20.83 -0.03
CA THR A 132 9.11 22.25 0.24
C THR A 132 9.54 22.69 1.64
N CYS A 133 9.41 21.81 2.64
CA CYS A 133 9.70 22.13 4.04
C CYS A 133 11.13 21.77 4.48
N GLY A 134 11.88 20.99 3.69
CA GLY A 134 13.20 20.49 4.07
C GLY A 134 13.15 19.43 5.18
N GLU A 135 12.13 18.56 5.15
CA GLU A 135 11.97 17.46 6.11
C GLU A 135 12.76 16.21 5.66
N LEU A 136 12.83 15.19 6.52
CA LEU A 136 13.47 13.90 6.20
C LEU A 136 14.95 14.02 5.79
N GLY A 137 15.65 15.06 6.28
CA GLY A 137 17.04 15.34 5.92
C GLY A 137 17.23 15.78 4.46
N LEU A 138 16.15 16.16 3.77
CA LEU A 138 16.19 16.74 2.43
C LEU A 138 16.44 18.24 2.51
N GLN A 139 17.15 18.77 1.51
CA GLN A 139 17.23 20.22 1.31
C GLN A 139 15.97 20.71 0.61
N ILE A 140 15.63 21.98 0.89
CA ILE A 140 14.50 22.63 0.24
C ILE A 140 14.80 22.74 -1.26
N ASP A 141 13.96 22.10 -2.07
CA ASP A 141 14.08 22.09 -3.53
C ASP A 141 12.67 22.19 -4.15
N PRO A 142 12.22 23.42 -4.49
CA PRO A 142 10.88 23.62 -5.02
C PRO A 142 10.68 22.93 -6.38
N ALA A 143 11.73 22.83 -7.21
CA ALA A 143 11.62 22.16 -8.51
C ALA A 143 11.34 20.66 -8.36
N ARG A 144 11.94 20.01 -7.35
CA ARG A 144 11.61 18.62 -7.02
C ARG A 144 10.22 18.49 -6.40
N ALA A 145 9.78 19.46 -5.61
CA ALA A 145 8.42 19.44 -5.08
C ALA A 145 7.38 19.48 -6.20
N ASP A 146 7.51 20.41 -7.15
CA ASP A 146 6.62 20.55 -8.31
C ASP A 146 6.62 19.27 -9.18
N TYR A 147 7.78 18.63 -9.32
CA TYR A 147 7.89 17.34 -10.01
C TYR A 147 7.04 16.24 -9.34
N TRP A 148 7.06 16.14 -8.01
CA TRP A 148 6.23 15.15 -7.30
C TRP A 148 4.75 15.53 -7.28
N GLU A 149 4.41 16.81 -7.19
CA GLU A 149 3.00 17.28 -7.25
C GLU A 149 2.37 17.04 -8.63
N SER A 150 3.08 17.36 -9.72
CA SER A 150 2.58 17.12 -11.08
C SER A 150 2.35 15.63 -11.39
N ARG A 151 3.07 14.72 -10.72
CA ARG A 151 2.82 13.27 -10.79
C ARG A 151 1.51 12.83 -10.13
N VAL A 152 1.02 13.56 -9.12
CA VAL A 152 -0.29 13.29 -8.49
C VAL A 152 -1.40 13.68 -9.46
N VAL A 153 -1.31 14.89 -10.02
CA VAL A 153 -2.32 15.48 -10.92
C VAL A 153 -2.48 14.65 -12.19
N THR A 154 -1.38 14.20 -12.80
CA THR A 154 -1.43 13.34 -13.99
C THR A 154 -2.09 11.98 -13.74
N THR A 155 -2.09 11.49 -12.50
CA THR A 155 -2.75 10.23 -12.11
C THR A 155 -4.24 10.44 -11.82
N SER A 156 -4.63 11.60 -11.25
CA SER A 156 -6.05 11.94 -11.05
C SER A 156 -6.77 12.32 -12.34
N ASP A 157 -6.03 12.88 -13.30
CA ASP A 157 -6.59 13.50 -14.51
C ASP A 157 -6.66 12.55 -15.72
N VAL A 158 -6.53 11.23 -15.52
CA VAL A 158 -6.99 10.28 -16.54
C VAL A 158 -8.51 10.16 -16.44
N PRO A 159 -9.31 10.83 -17.29
CA PRO A 159 -10.71 10.41 -17.43
C PRO A 159 -10.67 8.93 -17.82
N ALA A 160 -11.37 8.09 -17.06
CA ALA A 160 -11.52 6.64 -17.28
C ALA A 160 -12.26 6.29 -18.60
N PHE A 161 -12.15 7.13 -19.63
CA PHE A 161 -12.93 7.13 -20.85
C PHE A 161 -12.07 7.34 -22.09
N SER A 162 -11.14 6.44 -22.38
CA SER A 162 -10.51 6.38 -23.72
C SER A 162 -10.06 4.98 -24.17
N ALA A 163 -10.72 3.92 -23.67
CA ALA A 163 -10.53 2.56 -24.19
C ALA A 163 -11.82 1.95 -24.79
N ARG A 164 -12.70 2.78 -25.39
CA ARG A 164 -13.90 2.26 -26.09
C ARG A 164 -14.26 2.89 -27.45
N ASN A 165 -13.46 3.82 -27.97
CA ASN A 165 -13.65 4.32 -29.34
C ASN A 165 -12.42 4.04 -30.19
N ALA A 166 -12.29 2.78 -30.64
CA ALA A 166 -11.68 2.53 -31.93
C ALA A 166 -12.75 2.86 -33.00
N PRO A 167 -12.47 3.71 -34.00
CA PRO A 167 -13.44 4.01 -35.03
C PRO A 167 -13.70 2.77 -35.89
N ALA A 168 -14.98 2.52 -36.16
CA ALA A 168 -15.44 1.56 -37.14
C ALA A 168 -14.77 1.83 -38.49
N MET A 169 -13.92 0.91 -38.96
CA MET A 169 -13.72 0.75 -40.39
C MET A 169 -14.70 -0.29 -40.89
N ALA A 170 -15.69 0.22 -41.61
CA ALA A 170 -16.62 -0.52 -42.42
C ALA A 170 -15.90 -1.44 -43.40
N VAL A 171 -16.32 -2.70 -43.47
CA VAL A 171 -16.11 -3.53 -44.65
C VAL A 171 -17.51 -3.83 -45.19
N SER A 172 -17.90 -3.05 -46.19
CA SER A 172 -19.04 -3.33 -47.05
C SER A 172 -18.64 -4.40 -48.09
N ILE A 173 -19.42 -5.47 -48.11
CA ILE A 173 -19.95 -6.22 -49.27
C ILE A 173 -19.05 -6.26 -50.53
N HIS A 174 -18.57 -7.46 -50.84
CA HIS A 174 -18.85 -8.10 -52.14
C HIS A 174 -19.13 -9.59 -51.94
#